data_AF-A0A3D0PAB5-F1
#
_entry.id   AF-A0A3D0PAB5-F1
#
_cell.length_a   1.000
_cell.length_b   1.000
_cell.length_c   1.000
_cell.angle_alpha   90.00
_cell.angle_beta   90.00
_cell.angle_gamma   90.00
#
_symmetry.space_group_name_H-M   'P 1'
#
loop_
_entity.id
_entity.type
_entity.pdbx_description
1 polymer ?
#
loop_
_entity_poly.entity_id
_entity_poly.type
_entity_poly.pdbx_seq_one_letter_code
_entity_poly.pdbx_strand_id
1 'polypeptide(L)' 'MLTGNDLLAKVRELGDAGKSEIVRECGYVSTKKDGGERLNFTAFYEALLDAKGVEIGGGSVG' A
#
# COMPACT_ATOMS: atom_id res chain seq x y z
N MET A 1 2.45 -8.32 1.07
CA MET A 1 2.00 -7.00 0.59
C MET A 1 1.68 -7.10 -0.89
N LEU A 2 0.56 -6.53 -1.32
CA LEU A 2 0.16 -6.45 -2.73
C LEU A 2 0.80 -5.23 -3.38
N THR A 3 1.19 -5.32 -4.65
CA THR A 3 1.77 -4.21 -5.42
C THR A 3 1.15 -4.15 -6.82
N GLY A 4 1.45 -3.09 -7.58
CA GLY A 4 1.02 -2.98 -8.98
C GLY A 4 -0.50 -3.12 -9.16
N ASN A 5 -0.89 -3.90 -10.17
CA ASN A 5 -2.30 -4.04 -10.54
C ASN A 5 -3.13 -4.78 -9.47
N ASP A 6 -2.54 -5.74 -8.75
CA ASP A 6 -3.19 -6.45 -7.64
C ASP A 6 -3.53 -5.52 -6.48
N LEU A 7 -2.62 -4.59 -6.16
CA LEU A 7 -2.88 -3.55 -5.17
C LEU A 7 -4.07 -2.67 -5.57
N LEU A 8 -4.09 -2.21 -6.83
CA LEU A 8 -5.18 -1.38 -7.34
C LEU A 8 -6.53 -2.11 -7.36
N ALA A 9 -6.52 -3.39 -7.76
CA ALA A 9 -7.70 -4.24 -7.74
C ALA A 9 -8.27 -4.36 -6.32
N LYS A 10 -7.43 -4.74 -5.35
CA LYS A 10 -7.85 -4.91 -3.96
C LYS A 10 -8.34 -3.61 -3.33
N VAL A 11 -7.67 -2.48 -3.57
CA VAL A 11 -8.12 -1.17 -3.07
C VAL A 11 -9.48 -0.77 -3.65
N ARG A 12 -9.73 -1.10 -4.92
CA ARG A 12 -11.03 -0.86 -5.56
C ARG A 12 -12.13 -1.76 -4.99
N GLU A 13 -11.82 -3.03 -4.72
CA GLU A 13 -12.76 -3.95 -4.07
C GLU A 13 -13.11 -3.50 -2.65
N LEU A 14 -12.13 -2.97 -1.92
CA LEU A 14 -12.29 -2.48 -0.54
C LEU A 14 -12.68 -0.99 -0.46
N GLY A 15 -13.22 -0.39 -1.51
CA GLY A 15 -13.47 1.06 -1.57
C GLY A 15 -14.40 1.63 -0.49
N ASP A 16 -15.24 0.79 0.12
CA ASP A 16 -16.13 1.16 1.24
C ASP A 16 -15.46 0.94 2.62
N ALA A 17 -14.34 0.21 2.67
CA ALA A 17 -13.62 -0.07 3.90
C ALA A 17 -12.80 1.14 4.38
N GLY A 18 -12.54 1.18 5.69
CA GLY A 18 -11.65 2.19 6.26
C GLY A 18 -10.21 2.03 5.75
N LYS A 19 -9.49 3.15 5.60
CA LYS A 19 -8.08 3.13 5.13
C LYS A 19 -7.20 2.15 5.88
N SER A 20 -7.38 2.04 7.20
CA SER A 20 -6.63 1.10 8.04
C SER A 20 -6.86 -0.36 7.66
N GLU A 21 -8.11 -0.71 7.35
CA GLU A 21 -8.52 -2.04 6.90
C GLU A 21 -7.89 -2.34 5.54
N ILE A 22 -7.98 -1.39 4.60
CA ILE A 22 -7.39 -1.52 3.26
C ILE A 22 -5.88 -1.78 3.35
N VAL A 23 -5.15 -1.01 4.15
CA VAL A 23 -3.70 -1.15 4.35
C VAL A 23 -3.35 -2.52 4.92
N ARG A 24 -4.13 -3.00 5.90
CA ARG A 24 -3.96 -4.36 6.47
C ARG A 24 -4.21 -5.44 5.44
N GLU A 25 -5.34 -5.38 4.73
CA GLU A 25 -5.75 -6.35 3.71
C GLU A 25 -4.80 -6.38 2.50
N CYS A 26 -4.20 -5.24 2.16
CA CYS A 26 -3.14 -5.16 1.14
C CYS A 26 -1.78 -5.66 1.68
N GLY A 27 -1.68 -6.04 2.95
CA GLY A 27 -0.48 -6.60 3.56
C GLY A 27 0.60 -5.58 3.93
N TYR A 28 0.24 -4.30 4.07
CA TYR A 28 1.12 -3.23 4.54
C TYR A 28 1.06 -3.09 6.05
N VAL A 29 1.28 -4.20 6.73
CA VAL A 29 1.26 -4.30 8.19
C VAL A 29 2.53 -5.01 8.65
N SER A 30 3.06 -4.56 9.79
CA SER A 30 4.16 -5.22 10.49
C SER A 30 3.70 -5.66 11.85
N THR A 31 3.91 -6.94 12.14
CA THR A 31 3.63 -7.53 13.46
C THR A 31 4.80 -7.21 14.39
N LYS A 32 4.53 -6.57 15.54
CA LYS A 32 5.51 -6.39 16.60
C LYS A 32 5.71 -7.70 17.36
N LYS A 33 6.86 -7.82 18.03
CA LYS A 33 7.18 -8.95 18.91
C LYS A 33 6.15 -9.17 20.04
N ASP A 34 5.46 -8.11 20.44
CA ASP A 34 4.39 -8.11 21.46
C ASP A 34 3.01 -8.51 20.90
N GLY A 35 2.90 -8.83 19.61
CA GLY A 35 1.65 -9.20 18.94
C GLY A 35 0.84 -8.03 18.38
N GLY A 36 1.17 -6.79 18.75
CA GLY A 36 0.52 -5.60 18.18
C GLY A 36 0.86 -5.38 16.71
N GLU A 37 -0.13 -4.98 15.92
CA GLU A 37 0.03 -4.63 14.51
C GLU A 37 0.39 -3.15 14.32
N ARG A 38 1.32 -2.88 13.41
CA ARG A 38 1.63 -1.52 12.94
C ARG A 38 1.31 -1.42 11.46
N LEU A 39 0.41 -0.52 11.11
CA LEU A 39 0.09 -0.20 9.73
C LEU A 39 1.17 0.68 9.11
N ASN A 40 1.60 0.33 7.90
CA ASN A 40 2.63 1.02 7.14
C ASN A 40 2.00 1.82 6.00
N PHE A 41 1.41 2.96 6.35
CA PHE A 41 0.74 3.84 5.39
C PHE A 41 1.70 4.41 4.34
N THR A 42 2.94 4.75 4.72
CA THR A 42 3.94 5.29 3.79
C THR A 42 4.21 4.30 2.64
N ALA A 43 4.58 3.06 2.98
CA ALA A 43 4.84 2.02 1.99
C ALA A 43 3.60 1.69 1.12
N PHE A 44 2.40 1.74 1.71
CA PHE A 44 1.16 1.56 0.96
C PHE A 44 0.95 2.67 -0.07
N TYR A 45 1.14 3.93 0.31
CA TYR A 45 0.98 5.05 -0.62
C TYR A 45 2.07 5.06 -1.69
N GLU A 46 3.32 4.76 -1.35
CA GLU A 46 4.42 4.62 -2.32
C GLU A 46 4.07 3.56 -3.38
N ALA A 47 3.60 2.39 -2.97
CA ALA A 47 3.22 1.35 -3.90
C ALA A 47 1.93 1.68 -4.69
N LEU A 48 1.01 2.45 -4.13
CA LEU A 48 -0.15 2.95 -4.87
C LEU A 48 0.25 3.94 -5.96
N LEU A 49 1.25 4.79 -5.69
CA LEU A 49 1.77 5.77 -6.62
C LEU A 49 2.53 5.05 -7.74
N ASP A 50 3.41 4.13 -7.38
CA ASP A 50 4.13 3.26 -8.32
C ASP A 50 3.17 2.45 -9.22
N ALA A 51 2.14 1.83 -8.64
CA ALA A 51 1.13 1.07 -9.38
C ALA A 51 0.33 1.94 -10.37
N LYS A 52 0.20 3.25 -10.12
CA LYS A 52 -0.44 4.22 -11.00
C LYS A 52 0.52 4.79 -12.05
N GLY A 53 1.79 4.40 -12.04
CA GLY A 53 2.83 4.99 -12.87
C GLY A 53 3.23 6.40 -12.42
N VAL A 54 3.02 6.74 -11.15
CA VAL A 54 3.45 8.01 -10.55
C VAL A 54 4.78 7.79 -9.85
N GLU A 55 5.84 8.31 -10.46
CA GLU A 55 7.21 8.18 -9.96
C GLU A 55 7.44 9.18 -8.81
N ILE A 56 7.58 8.69 -7.57
CA ILE A 56 7.91 9.53 -6.41
C ILE A 56 9.42 9.72 -6.36
N GLY A 57 9.90 10.75 -7.06
CA GLY A 57 11.31 11.11 -7.14
C GLY A 57 11.82 10.99 -8.56
N GLY A 58 11.76 12.10 -9.30
CA GLY A 58 12.35 12.20 -10.63
C GLY A 58 13.81 11.77 -10.60
N GLY A 59 14.11 10.68 -11.32
CA GLY A 59 15.44 10.08 -11.36
C GLY A 59 15.69 9.24 -12.60
N SER A 60 14.96 9.48 -13.68
CA SER A 60 15.36 9.06 -15.04
C SER A 60 15.67 10.33 -15.83
N VAL A 61 16.80 10.98 -15.51
CA VAL A 61 17.48 11.79 -16.51
C VAL A 61 18.01 10.81 -17.55
N GLY A 62 17.62 11.02 -18.82
CA GLY A 62 17.98 10.15 -19.94
C GLY A 62 19.45 10.17 -20.34
#